data_AF-A0A1V5K2U6-F1
#
_entry.id   AF-A0A1V5K2U6-F1
#
_cell.length_a   1.000
_cell.length_b   1.000
_cell.length_c   1.000
_cell.angle_alpha   90.00
_cell.angle_beta   90.00
_cell.angle_gamma   90.00
#
_symmetry.space_group_name_H-M   'P 1'
#
loop_
_entity.id
_entity.type
_entity.pdbx_description
1 polymer ?
#
loop_
_entity_poly.entity_id
_entity_poly.type
_entity_poly.pdbx_seq_one_letter_code
_entity_poly.pdbx_strand_id
1 'polypeptide(L)'
;MRRNRGFLYIMAIFAVLCLSIGLLTAIQPLATQMEREREEELIFRGDQYRLALDLYSRKKPGAAPKDFKELVQERCLRRLYREPFSEDGVWDIVTYDPVQKEGKKSYLVFSYDKWLTVKDRYPMVGVASPVKRKSFRIYKGREKSHEWLFALGIGEKIPDFKRE
;
A
#
# COMPACT_ATOMS: atom_id res chain seq x y z
N MET A 1 3.98 43.04 -55.28
CA MET A 1 3.73 42.76 -53.84
C MET A 1 4.10 41.31 -53.51
N ARG A 2 5.33 41.05 -53.08
CA ARG A 2 5.85 39.72 -52.72
C ARG A 2 6.45 39.79 -51.31
N ARG A 3 5.59 39.78 -50.28
CA ARG A 3 5.99 39.61 -48.87
C ARG A 3 4.69 39.32 -48.13
N ASN A 4 4.43 38.05 -47.77
CA ASN A 4 3.37 37.62 -46.82
C ASN A 4 3.33 36.10 -46.65
N ARG A 5 3.82 35.31 -47.62
CA ARG A 5 3.82 33.83 -47.51
C ARG A 5 4.77 33.30 -46.42
N GLY A 6 5.94 33.93 -46.25
CA GLY A 6 6.90 33.54 -45.19
C GLY A 6 6.39 33.85 -43.78
N PHE A 7 5.63 34.93 -43.61
CA PHE A 7 5.06 35.32 -42.32
C PHE A 7 4.00 34.33 -41.86
N LEU A 8 3.17 33.84 -42.79
CA LEU A 8 2.16 32.82 -42.50
C LEU A 8 2.79 31.51 -42.00
N TYR A 9 3.94 31.14 -42.56
CA TYR A 9 4.68 29.95 -42.16
C TYR A 9 5.31 30.10 -40.76
N ILE A 10 5.87 31.27 -40.46
CA ILE A 10 6.42 31.59 -39.13
C ILE A 10 5.30 31.57 -38.07
N MET A 11 4.14 32.16 -38.37
CA MET A 11 2.97 32.13 -37.48
C MET A 11 2.44 30.72 -37.26
N ALA A 12 2.41 29.88 -38.30
CA ALA A 12 1.99 28.48 -38.17
C ALA A 12 2.95 27.68 -37.27
N ILE A 13 4.27 27.82 -37.47
CA ILE A 13 5.28 27.15 -36.62
C ILE A 13 5.15 27.65 -35.17
N PHE A 14 4.96 28.96 -34.96
CA PHE A 14 4.81 29.53 -33.62
C PHE A 14 3.54 29.01 -32.92
N ALA A 15 2.43 28.90 -33.64
CA ALA A 15 1.20 28.32 -33.11
C ALA A 15 1.38 26.84 -32.71
N VAL A 16 2.05 26.05 -33.56
CA VAL A 16 2.39 24.65 -33.24
C VAL A 16 3.31 24.57 -32.02
N LEU A 17 4.27 25.48 -31.89
CA LEU A 17 5.18 25.54 -30.75
C LEU A 17 4.46 25.88 -29.45
N CYS A 18 3.54 26.84 -29.46
CA CYS A 18 2.68 27.16 -28.31
C CYS A 18 1.78 25.99 -27.91
N LEU A 19 1.16 25.32 -28.88
CA LEU A 19 0.35 24.12 -28.62
C LEU A 19 1.19 22.99 -28.02
N SER A 20 2.40 22.78 -28.54
CA SER A 20 3.32 21.75 -28.05
C SER A 20 3.72 22.00 -26.59
N ILE A 21 4.04 23.24 -26.23
CA ILE A 21 4.35 23.64 -24.84
C ILE A 21 3.11 23.49 -23.95
N GLY A 22 1.92 23.85 -24.45
CA GLY A 22 0.66 23.70 -23.74
C GLY A 22 0.32 22.24 -23.39
N LEU A 23 0.62 21.29 -24.28
CA LEU A 23 0.40 19.86 -23.99
C LEU A 23 1.36 19.31 -22.93
N LEU A 24 2.61 19.77 -22.90
CA LEU A 24 3.63 19.30 -21.94
C LEU A 24 3.26 19.58 -20.49
N THR A 25 2.54 20.68 -20.21
CA THR A 25 2.14 21.04 -18.83
C THR A 25 1.00 20.17 -18.29
N ALA A 26 0.16 19.59 -19.16
CA ALA A 26 -0.98 18.78 -18.77
C ALA A 26 -0.63 17.33 -18.34
N ILE A 27 0.62 16.88 -18.57
CA ILE A 27 1.04 15.48 -18.31
C ILE A 27 1.30 15.22 -16.81
N GLN A 28 1.89 16.19 -16.11
CA GLN A 28 2.26 16.09 -14.69
C GLN A 28 1.10 15.73 -13.74
N PRO A 29 -0.10 16.33 -13.84
CA PRO A 29 -1.21 16.00 -12.94
C PRO A 29 -1.68 14.54 -13.10
N LEU A 30 -1.59 13.95 -14.29
CA LEU A 30 -2.12 12.60 -14.52
C LEU A 30 -1.34 11.52 -13.76
N ALA A 31 0.00 11.60 -13.78
CA ALA A 31 0.86 10.66 -13.07
C ALA A 31 0.62 10.71 -11.55
N THR A 32 0.46 11.91 -11.00
CA THR A 32 0.19 12.09 -9.56
C THR A 32 -1.19 11.58 -9.14
N GLN A 33 -2.20 11.69 -10.01
CA GLN A 33 -3.54 11.14 -9.73
C GLN A 33 -3.51 9.61 -9.71
N MET A 34 -2.84 8.98 -10.68
CA MET A 34 -2.70 7.51 -10.71
C MET A 34 -1.99 6.97 -9.46
N GLU A 35 -1.01 7.70 -8.93
CA GLU A 35 -0.31 7.31 -7.70
C GLU A 35 -1.22 7.39 -6.48
N ARG A 36 -2.05 8.44 -6.38
CA ARG A 36 -3.05 8.58 -5.31
C ARG A 36 -4.08 7.46 -5.34
N GLU A 37 -4.59 7.09 -6.51
CA GLU A 37 -5.53 5.99 -6.66
C GLU A 37 -4.91 4.66 -6.19
N ARG A 38 -3.65 4.39 -6.55
CA ARG A 38 -2.95 3.18 -6.07
C ARG A 38 -2.71 3.18 -4.56
N GLU A 39 -2.43 4.34 -3.96
CA GLU A 39 -2.34 4.47 -2.50
C GLU A 39 -3.68 4.20 -1.81
N GLU A 40 -4.79 4.67 -2.38
CA GLU A 40 -6.13 4.36 -1.88
C GLU A 40 -6.46 2.88 -1.98
N GLU A 41 -6.11 2.26 -3.10
CA GLU A 41 -6.24 0.81 -3.25
C GLU A 41 -5.38 0.04 -2.25
N LEU A 42 -4.17 0.50 -1.95
CA LEU A 42 -3.32 -0.12 -0.95
C LEU A 42 -4.00 -0.12 0.42
N ILE A 43 -4.52 1.03 0.84
CA ILE A 43 -5.23 1.17 2.12
C ILE A 43 -6.48 0.30 2.15
N PHE A 44 -7.28 0.35 1.08
CA PHE A 44 -8.49 -0.45 0.97
C PHE A 44 -8.20 -1.95 1.07
N ARG A 45 -7.22 -2.45 0.30
CA ARG A 45 -6.82 -3.87 0.30
C ARG A 45 -6.25 -4.28 1.66
N GLY A 46 -5.41 -3.44 2.28
CA GLY A 46 -4.88 -3.67 3.61
C GLY A 46 -5.98 -3.75 4.67
N ASP A 47 -6.99 -2.88 4.60
CA ASP A 47 -8.12 -2.88 5.54
C ASP A 47 -9.00 -4.12 5.36
N GLN A 48 -9.17 -4.64 4.14
CA GLN A 48 -9.86 -5.92 3.92
C GLN A 48 -9.19 -7.08 4.67
N TYR A 49 -7.85 -7.14 4.68
CA TYR A 49 -7.13 -8.16 5.46
C TYR A 49 -7.32 -7.97 6.97
N ARG A 50 -7.24 -6.73 7.47
CA ARG A 50 -7.49 -6.43 8.88
C ARG A 50 -8.89 -6.84 9.30
N LEU A 51 -9.91 -6.50 8.51
CA LEU A 51 -11.30 -6.86 8.77
C LEU A 51 -11.50 -8.38 8.69
N ALA A 52 -10.89 -9.06 7.71
CA ALA A 52 -10.96 -10.51 7.59
C ALA A 52 -10.35 -11.21 8.81
N LEU A 53 -9.24 -10.71 9.34
CA LEU A 53 -8.62 -11.24 10.57
C LEU A 53 -9.50 -10.99 11.81
N ASP A 54 -10.19 -9.85 11.88
CA ASP A 54 -11.11 -9.55 12.98
C ASP A 54 -12.31 -10.51 12.95
N LEU A 55 -12.90 -10.71 11.77
CA LEU A 55 -13.97 -11.68 11.57
C LEU A 55 -13.53 -13.10 11.88
N TYR A 56 -12.31 -13.48 11.48
CA TYR A 56 -11.75 -14.79 11.77
C TYR A 56 -11.59 -15.00 13.28
N SER A 57 -11.04 -14.01 13.99
CA SER A 57 -10.88 -14.06 15.45
C SER A 57 -12.21 -14.19 16.17
N ARG A 58 -13.27 -13.52 15.69
CA ARG A 58 -14.63 -13.65 16.24
C ARG A 58 -15.23 -15.04 15.97
N LYS A 59 -14.97 -15.64 14.81
CA LYS A 59 -15.45 -17.00 14.47
C LYS A 59 -14.70 -18.08 15.23
N LYS A 60 -13.38 -17.96 15.35
CA LYS A 60 -12.48 -18.91 16.00
C LYS A 60 -11.67 -18.19 17.08
N PRO A 61 -12.24 -17.97 18.28
CA PRO A 61 -11.56 -17.27 19.35
C PRO A 61 -10.28 -18.01 19.75
N GLY A 62 -9.16 -17.29 19.83
CA GLY A 62 -7.86 -17.83 20.21
C GLY A 62 -7.07 -18.49 19.07
N ALA A 63 -7.64 -18.63 17.86
CA ALA A 63 -6.92 -19.11 16.69
C ALA A 63 -6.53 -17.96 15.76
N ALA A 64 -5.29 -17.98 15.28
CA ALA A 64 -4.85 -17.14 14.15
C ALA A 64 -4.79 -18.01 12.88
N PRO A 65 -5.10 -17.46 11.70
CA PRO A 65 -4.97 -18.20 10.46
C PRO A 65 -3.50 -18.50 10.17
N LYS A 66 -3.22 -19.67 9.61
CA LYS A 66 -1.85 -20.08 9.23
C LYS A 66 -1.43 -19.47 7.90
N ASP A 67 -2.39 -19.20 7.02
CA ASP A 67 -2.18 -18.64 5.68
C ASP A 67 -3.38 -17.78 5.27
N PHE A 68 -3.18 -16.82 4.37
CA PHE A 68 -4.25 -15.98 3.86
C PHE A 68 -5.32 -16.78 3.10
N LYS A 69 -4.96 -17.95 2.56
CA LYS A 69 -5.91 -18.87 1.90
C LYS A 69 -6.99 -19.34 2.86
N GLU A 70 -6.66 -19.52 4.14
CA GLU A 70 -7.61 -19.95 5.17
C GLU A 70 -8.70 -18.88 5.39
N LEU A 71 -8.34 -17.59 5.32
CA LEU A 71 -9.31 -16.49 5.42
C LEU A 71 -10.34 -16.53 4.29
N VAL A 72 -9.95 -16.98 3.10
CA VAL A 72 -10.87 -17.15 1.96
C VAL A 72 -11.76 -18.37 2.15
N GLN A 73 -11.18 -19.49 2.59
CA GLN A 73 -11.92 -20.73 2.86
C GLN A 73 -13.01 -20.53 3.92
N GLU A 74 -12.68 -19.82 5.01
CA GLU A 74 -13.60 -19.49 6.10
C GLU A 74 -14.53 -18.32 5.76
N ARG A 75 -14.54 -17.86 4.49
CA ARG A 75 -15.38 -16.77 3.99
C ARG A 75 -15.21 -15.47 4.79
N CYS A 76 -14.03 -15.24 5.37
CA CYS A 76 -13.68 -13.98 6.02
C CYS A 76 -13.14 -12.96 5.00
N LEU A 77 -12.57 -13.46 3.90
CA LEU A 77 -12.09 -12.65 2.78
C LEU A 77 -12.70 -13.17 1.47
N ARG A 78 -13.10 -12.25 0.58
CA ARG A 78 -13.75 -12.63 -0.70
C ARG A 78 -12.77 -13.20 -1.72
N ARG A 79 -11.53 -12.69 -1.72
CA ARG A 79 -10.43 -13.12 -2.59
C ARG A 79 -9.11 -12.63 -2.01
N LEU A 80 -8.00 -13.26 -2.38
CA LEU A 80 -6.67 -12.75 -2.06
C LEU A 80 -6.40 -11.47 -2.87
N TYR A 81 -6.11 -10.38 -2.17
CA TYR A 81 -5.74 -9.11 -2.77
C TYR A 81 -4.22 -9.00 -2.87
N ARG A 82 -3.71 -8.74 -4.07
CA ARG A 82 -2.29 -8.46 -4.28
C ARG A 82 -1.94 -7.06 -3.82
N GLU A 83 -0.71 -6.86 -3.39
CA GLU A 83 -0.18 -5.52 -3.11
C GLU A 83 0.02 -4.76 -4.45
N PRO A 84 -0.41 -3.49 -4.58
CA PRO A 84 -0.43 -2.76 -5.85
C PRO A 84 0.92 -2.16 -6.30
N PHE A 85 1.94 -2.15 -5.44
CA PHE A 85 3.27 -1.57 -5.67
C PHE A 85 4.38 -2.60 -5.77
N SER A 86 4.23 -3.78 -5.18
CA SER A 86 5.14 -4.92 -5.25
C SER A 86 5.01 -5.60 -6.60
N GLU A 87 6.14 -5.90 -7.25
CA GLU A 87 6.16 -6.63 -8.52
C GLU A 87 5.54 -8.02 -8.38
N ASP A 88 5.82 -8.70 -7.27
CA ASP A 88 5.26 -10.01 -6.95
C ASP A 88 3.84 -9.92 -6.35
N GLY A 89 3.41 -8.72 -5.95
CA GLY A 89 2.12 -8.47 -5.32
C GLY A 89 1.99 -9.11 -3.93
N VAL A 90 3.11 -9.44 -3.29
CA VAL A 90 3.18 -10.12 -2.00
C VAL A 90 3.21 -9.11 -0.86
N TRP A 91 2.48 -9.41 0.21
CA TRP A 91 2.45 -8.58 1.41
C TRP A 91 3.47 -9.08 2.44
N ASP A 92 4.05 -8.15 3.20
CA ASP A 92 4.78 -8.50 4.42
C ASP A 92 3.77 -8.87 5.52
N ILE A 93 4.13 -9.86 6.35
CA ILE A 93 3.26 -10.36 7.41
C ILE A 93 3.59 -9.64 8.71
N VAL A 94 2.56 -9.18 9.42
CA VAL A 94 2.67 -8.55 10.73
C VAL A 94 2.27 -9.54 11.82
N THR A 95 3.10 -9.64 12.87
CA THR A 95 2.81 -10.37 14.10
C THR A 95 2.99 -9.46 15.32
N TYR A 96 2.46 -9.89 16.46
CA TYR A 96 2.84 -9.33 17.75
C TYR A 96 4.28 -9.70 18.11
N ASP A 97 4.99 -8.74 18.69
CA ASP A 97 6.27 -8.97 19.34
C ASP A 97 6.00 -9.58 20.74
N PRO A 98 6.51 -10.78 21.05
CA PRO A 98 6.38 -11.35 22.39
C PRO A 98 7.15 -10.54 23.44
N VAL A 99 8.16 -9.77 23.04
CA VAL A 99 8.95 -8.91 23.92
C VAL A 99 8.22 -7.58 24.09
N GLN A 100 7.17 -7.61 24.91
CA GLN A 100 6.37 -6.42 25.21
C GLN A 100 7.17 -5.49 26.16
N LYS A 101 7.83 -4.46 25.60
CA LYS A 101 8.46 -3.42 26.42
C LYS A 101 7.41 -2.43 26.91
N GLU A 102 7.30 -2.28 28.24
CA GLU A 102 6.57 -1.19 28.91
C GLU A 102 5.08 -1.04 28.56
N GLY A 103 4.34 -2.15 28.46
CA GLY A 103 2.88 -2.11 28.27
C GLY A 103 2.39 -1.53 26.93
N LYS A 104 3.30 -1.23 25.99
CA LYS A 104 2.99 -0.83 24.62
C LYS A 104 3.05 -2.05 23.71
N LYS A 105 2.03 -2.22 22.85
CA LYS A 105 1.99 -3.28 21.84
C LYS A 105 3.07 -3.01 20.77
N SER A 106 4.11 -3.84 20.73
CA SER A 106 5.12 -3.86 19.67
C SER A 106 4.74 -4.91 18.61
N TYR A 107 5.10 -4.64 17.36
CA TYR A 107 4.85 -5.54 16.24
C TYR A 107 6.16 -5.95 15.56
N LEU A 108 6.19 -7.16 15.02
CA LEU A 108 7.26 -7.61 14.13
C LEU A 108 6.70 -7.77 12.73
N VAL A 109 7.47 -7.36 11.74
CA VAL A 109 7.11 -7.45 10.33
C VAL A 109 8.13 -8.32 9.63
N PHE A 110 7.64 -9.40 9.03
CA PHE A 110 8.44 -10.36 8.29
C PHE A 110 8.10 -10.30 6.81
N SER A 111 9.12 -10.38 5.96
CA SER A 111 8.90 -10.66 4.55
C SER A 111 8.33 -12.07 4.35
N TYR A 112 7.63 -12.31 3.24
CA TYR A 112 6.91 -13.55 3.00
C TYR A 112 7.80 -14.81 3.06
N ASP A 113 8.98 -14.76 2.46
CA ASP A 113 9.92 -15.89 2.48
C ASP A 113 10.36 -16.25 3.90
N LYS A 114 10.62 -15.24 4.73
CA LYS A 114 10.98 -15.42 6.13
C LYS A 114 9.80 -15.92 6.93
N TRP A 115 8.61 -15.39 6.68
CA TRP A 115 7.37 -15.80 7.35
C TRP A 115 7.13 -17.30 7.26
N LEU A 116 7.41 -17.93 6.11
CA LEU A 116 7.23 -19.37 5.93
C LEU A 116 8.01 -20.22 6.96
N THR A 117 9.12 -19.70 7.49
CA THR A 117 9.97 -20.37 8.50
C THR A 117 9.56 -20.09 9.94
N VAL A 118 8.76 -19.05 10.18
CA VAL A 118 8.38 -18.59 11.52
C VAL A 118 6.87 -18.65 11.78
N LYS A 119 6.06 -18.97 10.77
CA LYS A 119 4.58 -19.01 10.81
C LYS A 119 4.01 -19.88 11.94
N ASP A 120 4.73 -20.93 12.34
CA ASP A 120 4.27 -21.85 13.40
C ASP A 120 4.61 -21.34 14.80
N ARG A 121 5.51 -20.34 14.91
CA ARG A 121 5.93 -19.73 16.18
C ARG A 121 5.15 -18.46 16.51
N TYR A 122 4.65 -17.75 15.50
CA TYR A 122 4.03 -16.45 15.66
C TYR A 122 2.65 -16.40 15.00
N PRO A 123 1.62 -15.86 15.66
CA PRO A 123 0.31 -15.70 15.05
C PRO A 123 0.36 -14.62 13.95
N MET A 124 -0.35 -14.85 12.84
CA MET A 124 -0.56 -13.82 11.83
C MET A 124 -1.60 -12.81 12.34
N VAL A 125 -1.23 -11.53 12.39
CA VAL A 125 -2.06 -10.46 12.97
C VAL A 125 -2.42 -9.39 11.95
N GLY A 126 -1.69 -9.33 10.83
CA GLY A 126 -1.94 -8.35 9.79
C GLY A 126 -1.01 -8.43 8.59
N VAL A 127 -1.11 -7.40 7.76
CA VAL A 127 -0.27 -7.18 6.58
C VAL A 127 0.39 -5.80 6.61
N ALA A 128 1.54 -5.68 5.98
CA ALA A 128 2.25 -4.42 5.76
C ALA A 128 2.78 -4.36 4.33
N SER A 129 2.93 -3.14 3.80
CA SER A 129 3.52 -2.96 2.47
C SER A 129 5.04 -3.13 2.54
N PRO A 130 5.67 -3.96 1.67
CA PRO A 130 7.12 -4.14 1.65
C PRO A 130 7.85 -2.91 1.10
N VAL A 131 7.18 -2.09 0.28
CA VAL A 131 7.84 -1.11 -0.58
C VAL A 131 8.18 0.19 0.16
N LYS A 132 9.47 0.55 0.19
CA LYS A 132 9.95 1.81 0.77
C LYS A 132 9.65 2.99 -0.15
N ARG A 133 8.43 3.51 -0.08
CA ARG A 133 7.99 4.69 -0.83
C ARG A 133 7.59 5.84 0.08
N LYS A 134 7.88 7.07 -0.34
CA LYS A 134 7.29 8.28 0.25
C LYS A 134 5.85 8.37 -0.25
N SER A 135 4.90 8.32 0.65
CA SER A 135 3.48 8.42 0.33
C SER A 135 3.10 9.89 0.17
N PHE A 136 2.16 10.19 -0.72
CA PHE A 136 1.53 11.51 -0.77
C PHE A 136 0.56 11.72 0.40
N ARG A 137 0.11 10.63 1.04
CA ARG A 137 -0.80 10.66 2.20
C ARG A 137 -0.11 10.30 3.51
N ILE A 138 -0.58 10.93 4.58
CA ILE A 138 -0.25 10.54 5.96
C ILE A 138 -1.31 9.53 6.42
N TYR A 139 -0.92 8.27 6.61
CA TYR A 139 -1.83 7.25 7.16
C TYR A 139 -1.45 6.96 8.62
N LYS A 140 -2.40 7.18 9.54
CA LYS A 140 -2.21 6.99 10.99
C LYS A 140 -0.91 7.62 11.54
N GLY A 141 -0.56 8.80 11.04
CA GLY A 141 0.64 9.56 11.43
C GLY A 141 1.94 9.15 10.76
N ARG A 142 1.90 8.25 9.75
CA ARG A 142 3.08 7.81 8.99
C ARG A 142 3.04 8.27 7.53
N GLU A 143 4.10 8.92 7.08
CA GLU A 143 4.23 9.48 5.72
C GLU A 143 4.81 8.48 4.70
N LYS A 144 5.29 7.32 5.14
CA LYS A 144 5.91 6.33 4.25
C LYS A 144 5.09 5.06 4.22
N SER A 145 4.88 4.50 3.03
CA SER A 145 3.98 3.35 2.82
C SER A 145 4.46 2.09 3.54
N HIS A 146 5.77 1.90 3.67
CA HIS A 146 6.37 0.80 4.45
C HIS A 146 6.18 0.96 5.97
N GLU A 147 5.72 2.11 6.44
CA GLU A 147 5.38 2.32 7.85
C GLU A 147 3.91 2.03 8.13
N TRP A 148 3.13 1.68 7.11
CA TRP A 148 1.71 1.37 7.26
C TRP A 148 1.51 -0.08 7.66
N LEU A 149 0.87 -0.27 8.81
CA LEU A 149 0.51 -1.57 9.35
C LEU A 149 -1.02 -1.73 9.34
N PHE A 150 -1.48 -2.82 8.75
CA PHE A 150 -2.89 -3.22 8.74
C PHE A 150 -3.04 -4.48 9.59
N ALA A 151 -3.07 -4.29 10.91
CA ALA A 151 -3.12 -5.39 11.87
C ALA A 151 -4.19 -5.18 12.95
N LEU A 152 -4.60 -6.28 13.58
CA LEU A 152 -5.52 -6.26 14.72
C LEU A 152 -4.93 -5.51 15.91
N GLY A 153 -5.78 -4.77 16.63
CA GLY A 153 -5.37 -4.07 17.85
C GLY A 153 -4.52 -2.81 17.65
N ILE A 154 -4.31 -2.37 16.39
CA ILE A 154 -3.71 -1.06 16.09
C ILE A 154 -4.77 0.03 16.29
N GLY A 155 -4.53 0.92 17.25
CA GLY A 155 -5.37 2.08 17.54
C GLY A 155 -5.22 3.21 16.50
N GLU A 156 -5.35 4.44 16.96
CA GLU A 156 -5.32 5.65 16.11
C GLU A 156 -3.93 5.94 15.54
N LYS A 157 -2.87 5.57 16.27
CA LYS A 157 -1.46 5.69 15.84
C LYS A 157 -0.81 4.32 15.71
N ILE A 158 0.05 4.18 14.70
CA ILE A 158 0.83 2.97 14.49
C ILE A 158 1.96 2.93 15.53
N PRO A 159 1.99 1.91 16.42
CA PRO A 159 3.03 1.79 17.43
C PRO A 159 4.36 1.35 16.82
N ASP A 160 5.39 1.30 17.64
CA ASP A 160 6.73 0.95 17.17
C ASP A 160 6.79 -0.52 16.74
N PHE A 161 7.55 -0.79 15.67
CA PHE A 161 7.65 -2.11 15.10
C PHE A 161 9.03 -2.34 14.49
N LYS A 162 9.48 -3.60 14.53
CA LYS A 162 10.76 -4.01 13.95
C LYS A 162 10.52 -4.85 12.69
N ARG A 163 11.28 -4.57 11.63
CA ARG A 163 11.34 -5.42 10.43
C ARG A 163 12.54 -6.34 10.53
N GLU A 164 12.33 -7.61 10.18
CA GLU A 164 13.40 -8.61 10.09
C GLU A 164 13.52 -9.20 8.69
#